data_AF-A0A849MGG5-F1
#
_entry.id   AF-A0A849MGG5-F1
#
_cell.length_a   1.000
_cell.length_b   1.000
_cell.length_c   1.000
_cell.angle_alpha   90.00
_cell.angle_beta   90.00
_cell.angle_gamma   90.00
#
_symmetry.space_group_name_H-M   'P 1'
#
loop_
_entity.id
_entity.type
_entity.pdbx_description
1 polymer ?
#
loop_
_entity_poly.entity_id
_entity_poly.type
_entity_poly.pdbx_seq_one_letter_code
_entity_poly.pdbx_strand_id
1 'polypeptide(L)'
;MQSLGLALIIFIYTNIALFTAAGTIYLSQKLFEPDKERYFYAFFLFLIAIFYLSFILYYGGDMALKNELYAISVFAVLACIGAFSTTILIVGYVLHGLWDFVHEFQQPLHSMLSNTDLVSIPLGYGVFCLVFDLIIAVYFYTRRKVWS
;
A
#
# COMPACT_ATOMS: atom_id res chain seq x y z
N MET A 1 -18.20 -0.10 -23.49
CA MET A 1 -16.91 0.61 -23.68
C MET A 1 -16.27 1.01 -22.35
N GLN A 2 -16.99 1.62 -21.40
CA GLN A 2 -16.46 1.95 -20.06
C GLN A 2 -15.94 0.74 -19.28
N SER A 3 -16.63 -0.41 -19.33
CA SER A 3 -16.19 -1.67 -18.67
C SER A 3 -14.89 -2.24 -19.24
N LEU A 4 -14.66 -2.09 -20.55
CA LEU A 4 -13.43 -2.53 -21.21
C LEU A 4 -12.25 -1.63 -20.80
N GLY A 5 -12.47 -0.31 -20.70
CA GLY A 5 -11.46 0.64 -20.24
C GLY A 5 -11.00 0.35 -18.81
N LEU A 6 -11.93 0.15 -17.88
CA LEU A 6 -11.61 -0.22 -16.49
C LEU A 6 -10.85 -1.55 -16.42
N ALA A 7 -11.28 -2.57 -17.19
CA ALA A 7 -10.60 -3.85 -17.23
C ALA A 7 -9.15 -3.73 -17.75
N LEU A 8 -8.91 -2.89 -18.75
CA LEU A 8 -7.57 -2.61 -19.26
C LEU A 8 -6.70 -1.90 -18.22
N ILE A 9 -7.24 -0.93 -17.48
CA ILE A 9 -6.53 -0.23 -16.41
C ILE A 9 -6.14 -1.21 -15.31
N ILE A 10 -7.08 -2.02 -14.83
CA ILE A 10 -6.81 -3.07 -13.83
C ILE A 10 -5.70 -4.00 -14.33
N PHE A 11 -5.80 -4.46 -15.58
CA PHE A 11 -4.79 -5.34 -16.17
C PHE A 11 -3.41 -4.68 -16.22
N ILE A 12 -3.31 -3.44 -16.70
CA ILE A 12 -2.04 -2.70 -16.80
C ILE A 12 -1.42 -2.51 -15.41
N TYR A 13 -2.16 -1.95 -14.45
CA TYR A 13 -1.62 -1.67 -13.12
C TYR A 13 -1.30 -2.93 -12.33
N THR A 14 -2.04 -4.03 -12.54
CA THR A 14 -1.67 -5.35 -12.00
C THR A 14 -0.31 -5.79 -12.54
N ASN A 15 -0.10 -5.74 -13.87
CA ASN A 15 1.17 -6.15 -14.46
C ASN A 15 2.34 -5.25 -14.00
N ILE A 16 2.13 -3.93 -13.95
CA ILE A 16 3.13 -3.00 -13.41
C ILE A 16 3.47 -3.39 -11.98
N ALA A 17 2.49 -3.63 -11.11
CA ALA A 17 2.71 -4.05 -9.74
C ALA A 17 3.49 -5.37 -9.64
N LEU A 18 3.17 -6.37 -10.48
CA LEU A 18 3.91 -7.64 -10.55
C LEU A 18 5.39 -7.41 -10.85
N PHE A 19 5.70 -6.65 -11.90
CA PHE A 19 7.08 -6.38 -12.29
C PHE A 19 7.81 -5.49 -11.28
N THR A 20 7.15 -4.48 -10.72
CA THR A 20 7.72 -3.63 -9.67
C THR A 20 8.00 -4.44 -8.40
N ALA A 21 7.09 -5.30 -7.95
CA ALA A 21 7.32 -6.14 -6.77
C ALA A 21 8.48 -7.13 -7.00
N ALA A 22 8.52 -7.81 -8.14
CA ALA A 22 9.61 -8.70 -8.50
C ALA A 22 10.96 -7.97 -8.57
N GLY A 23 10.97 -6.78 -9.20
CA GLY A 23 12.16 -5.92 -9.28
C GLY A 23 12.62 -5.44 -7.90
N THR A 24 11.70 -4.96 -7.06
CA THR A 24 12.02 -4.51 -5.70
C THR A 24 12.59 -5.65 -4.86
N ILE A 25 12.00 -6.85 -4.89
CA ILE A 25 12.52 -8.03 -4.17
C ILE A 25 13.91 -8.40 -4.67
N TYR A 26 14.12 -8.44 -6.00
CA TYR A 26 15.41 -8.78 -6.58
C TYR A 26 16.49 -7.76 -6.16
N LEU A 27 16.17 -6.47 -6.23
CA LEU A 27 17.10 -5.41 -5.86
C LEU A 27 17.36 -5.37 -4.35
N SER A 28 16.34 -5.54 -3.53
CA SER A 28 16.48 -5.51 -2.07
C SER A 28 17.39 -6.63 -1.57
N GLN A 29 17.22 -7.85 -2.10
CA GLN A 29 18.09 -8.99 -1.78
C GLN A 29 19.54 -8.80 -2.21
N LYS A 30 19.76 -8.05 -3.28
CA LYS A 30 21.10 -7.79 -3.82
C LYS A 30 21.82 -6.66 -3.09
N LEU A 31 21.08 -5.65 -2.65
CA LEU A 31 21.63 -4.42 -2.06
C LEU A 31 21.76 -4.51 -0.54
N PHE A 32 20.92 -5.29 0.13
CA PHE A 32 20.85 -5.31 1.59
C PHE A 32 21.17 -6.67 2.17
N GLU A 33 21.81 -6.66 3.34
CA GLU A 33 21.81 -7.82 4.22
C GLU A 33 20.38 -8.13 4.70
N PRO A 34 20.08 -9.39 5.05
CA PRO A 34 18.73 -9.80 5.46
C PRO A 34 18.08 -8.88 6.52
N ASP A 35 18.81 -8.51 7.56
CA ASP A 35 18.27 -7.64 8.62
C ASP A 35 18.01 -6.21 8.13
N LYS A 36 18.87 -5.70 7.24
CA LYS A 36 18.76 -4.37 6.62
C LYS A 36 17.60 -4.27 5.63
N GLU A 37 17.29 -5.39 4.97
CA GLU A 37 16.16 -5.50 4.06
C GLU A 37 14.83 -5.23 4.76
N ARG A 38 14.65 -5.75 5.99
CA ARG A 38 13.45 -5.47 6.79
C ARG A 38 13.29 -3.98 7.11
N TYR A 39 14.38 -3.29 7.49
CA TYR A 39 14.34 -1.85 7.75
C TYR A 39 14.02 -1.05 6.49
N PHE A 40 14.52 -1.46 5.32
CA PHE A 40 14.17 -0.86 4.05
C PHE A 40 12.66 -0.92 3.79
N TYR A 41 12.04 -2.09 3.97
CA TYR A 41 10.60 -2.23 3.77
C TYR A 41 9.76 -1.52 4.83
N ALA A 42 10.21 -1.48 6.09
CA ALA A 42 9.57 -0.66 7.11
C ALA A 42 9.59 0.83 6.73
N PHE A 43 10.74 1.34 6.28
CA PHE A 43 10.87 2.70 5.80
C PHE A 43 10.00 2.95 4.55
N PHE A 44 9.92 1.99 3.64
CA PHE A 44 9.07 2.11 2.45
C PHE A 44 7.58 2.21 2.81
N LEU A 45 7.09 1.39 3.75
CA LEU A 45 5.72 1.50 4.28
C LEU A 45 5.45 2.87 4.91
N PHE A 46 6.42 3.43 5.64
CA PHE A 46 6.31 4.79 6.16
C PHE A 46 6.23 5.84 5.03
N LEU A 47 7.05 5.71 3.99
CA LEU A 47 7.06 6.63 2.85
C LEU A 47 5.74 6.63 2.07
N ILE A 48 5.19 5.45 1.79
CA ILE A 48 3.90 5.37 1.08
C ILE A 48 2.75 5.92 1.94
N ALA A 49 2.79 5.73 3.27
CA ALA A 49 1.83 6.34 4.17
C ALA A 49 1.87 7.87 4.10
N ILE A 50 3.04 8.50 4.24
CA ILE A 50 3.12 9.97 4.18
C ILE A 50 2.79 10.53 2.79
N PHE A 51 2.89 9.71 1.73
CA PHE A 51 2.55 10.13 0.37
C PHE A 51 1.08 10.53 0.23
N TYR A 52 0.19 10.00 1.09
CA TYR A 52 -1.21 10.41 1.18
C TYR A 52 -1.39 11.90 1.51
N LEU A 53 -0.42 12.56 2.17
CA LEU A 53 -0.45 14.01 2.34
C LEU A 53 -0.48 14.74 0.98
N SER A 54 0.17 14.19 -0.04
CA SER A 54 0.14 14.75 -1.39
C SER A 54 -1.24 14.61 -2.04
N PHE A 55 -1.93 13.49 -1.79
CA PHE A 55 -3.31 13.30 -2.27
C PHE A 55 -4.27 14.26 -1.59
N ILE A 56 -4.12 14.47 -0.27
CA ILE A 56 -4.88 15.48 0.47
C ILE A 56 -4.66 16.87 -0.15
N LEU A 57 -3.40 17.25 -0.40
CA LEU A 57 -3.08 18.57 -0.96
C LEU A 57 -3.61 18.76 -2.38
N TYR A 58 -3.66 17.70 -3.19
CA TYR A 58 -4.06 17.78 -4.60
C TYR A 58 -5.58 17.62 -4.80
N TYR A 59 -6.22 16.70 -4.07
CA TYR A 59 -7.62 16.31 -4.26
C TYR A 59 -8.57 16.75 -3.13
N GLY A 60 -8.05 17.19 -1.97
CA GLY A 60 -8.80 17.19 -0.70
C GLY A 60 -9.67 18.41 -0.38
N GLY A 61 -10.63 18.18 0.54
CA GLY A 61 -11.44 19.13 1.32
C GLY A 61 -11.57 18.67 2.80
N ASP A 62 -12.12 19.52 3.69
CA ASP A 62 -11.90 19.46 5.16
C ASP A 62 -12.21 18.13 5.89
N MET A 63 -13.24 17.36 5.48
CA MET A 63 -13.61 16.11 6.18
C MET A 63 -12.70 14.92 5.87
N ALA A 64 -12.16 14.85 4.65
CA ALA A 64 -11.24 13.77 4.26
C ALA A 64 -9.93 13.83 5.06
N LEU A 65 -9.47 15.04 5.39
CA LEU A 65 -8.21 15.29 6.10
C LEU A 65 -8.09 14.47 7.40
N LYS A 66 -9.16 14.40 8.21
CA LYS A 66 -9.10 13.71 9.52
C LYS A 66 -8.91 12.20 9.35
N ASN A 67 -9.63 11.59 8.42
CA ASN A 67 -9.54 10.15 8.18
C ASN A 67 -8.16 9.77 7.63
N GLU A 68 -7.64 10.56 6.68
CA GLU A 68 -6.30 10.34 6.14
C GLU A 68 -5.21 10.50 7.20
N LEU A 69 -5.26 11.56 8.02
CA LEU A 69 -4.26 11.76 9.09
C LEU A 69 -4.26 10.62 10.10
N TYR A 70 -5.44 10.06 10.41
CA TYR A 70 -5.55 8.87 11.25
C TYR A 70 -4.91 7.65 10.58
N ALA A 71 -5.24 7.37 9.32
CA ALA A 71 -4.65 6.25 8.57
C ALA A 71 -3.13 6.37 8.45
N ILE A 72 -2.62 7.56 8.09
CA ILE A 72 -1.19 7.87 8.03
C ILE A 72 -0.52 7.58 9.37
N SER A 73 -1.13 8.00 10.48
CA SER A 73 -0.60 7.76 11.82
C SER A 73 -0.53 6.26 12.15
N VAL A 74 -1.57 5.50 11.82
CA VAL A 74 -1.61 4.04 12.02
C VAL A 74 -0.50 3.36 11.20
N PHE A 75 -0.38 3.67 9.92
CA PHE A 75 0.66 3.07 9.07
C PHE A 75 2.07 3.49 9.47
N ALA A 76 2.27 4.73 9.91
CA ALA A 76 3.55 5.17 10.46
C ALA A 76 3.94 4.38 11.72
N VAL A 77 2.99 4.14 12.62
CA VAL A 77 3.23 3.31 13.82
C VAL A 77 3.53 1.86 13.42
N LEU A 78 2.76 1.28 12.49
CA LEU A 78 3.00 -0.08 11.99
C LEU A 78 4.36 -0.20 11.30
N ALA A 79 4.79 0.80 10.55
CA ALA A 79 6.13 0.85 9.95
C ALA A 79 7.23 0.88 11.03
N CYS A 80 7.11 1.75 12.03
CA CYS A 80 8.06 1.86 13.13
C CYS A 80 8.18 0.56 13.93
N ILE A 81 7.07 -0.10 14.25
CA ILE A 81 7.07 -1.38 14.97
C ILE A 81 7.53 -2.52 14.04
N GLY A 82 7.11 -2.49 12.77
CA GLY A 82 7.46 -3.47 11.74
C GLY A 82 8.95 -3.55 11.44
N ALA A 83 9.69 -2.45 11.66
CA ALA A 83 11.15 -2.44 11.64
C ALA A 83 11.77 -3.49 12.58
N PHE A 84 11.07 -3.85 13.66
CA PHE A 84 11.50 -4.83 14.66
C PHE A 84 10.68 -6.13 14.62
N SER A 85 9.63 -6.22 13.80
CA SER A 85 8.75 -7.39 13.74
C SER A 85 8.23 -7.64 12.33
N THR A 86 8.72 -8.72 11.71
CA THR A 86 8.27 -9.16 10.38
C THR A 86 6.77 -9.43 10.33
N THR A 87 6.17 -9.94 11.41
CA THR A 87 4.73 -10.18 11.47
C THR A 87 3.94 -8.87 11.40
N ILE A 88 4.37 -7.85 12.14
CA ILE A 88 3.72 -6.53 12.09
C ILE A 88 3.88 -5.90 10.71
N LEU A 89 5.04 -6.09 10.07
CA LEU A 89 5.28 -5.60 8.72
C LEU A 89 4.36 -6.28 7.69
N ILE A 90 4.16 -7.60 7.77
CA ILE A 90 3.18 -8.33 6.94
C ILE A 90 1.78 -7.73 7.10
N VAL A 91 1.33 -7.54 8.34
CA VAL A 91 0.02 -6.95 8.62
C VAL A 91 -0.08 -5.54 8.07
N GLY A 92 0.97 -4.72 8.24
CA GLY A 92 1.03 -3.35 7.74
C GLY A 92 0.83 -3.26 6.23
N TYR A 93 1.56 -4.07 5.46
CA TYR A 93 1.41 -4.10 4.00
C TYR A 93 0.04 -4.61 3.56
N VAL A 94 -0.49 -5.68 4.17
CA VAL A 94 -1.83 -6.18 3.83
C VAL A 94 -2.90 -5.11 4.10
N LEU A 95 -2.84 -4.45 5.26
CA LEU A 95 -3.77 -3.38 5.60
C LEU A 95 -3.64 -2.17 4.67
N HIS A 96 -2.42 -1.82 4.26
CA HIS A 96 -2.17 -0.73 3.32
C HIS A 96 -2.79 -1.03 1.94
N GLY A 97 -2.52 -2.21 1.37
CA GLY A 97 -3.11 -2.60 0.10
C GLY A 97 -4.65 -2.64 0.14
N LEU A 98 -5.24 -3.06 1.26
CA LEU A 98 -6.69 -3.02 1.46
C LEU A 98 -7.23 -1.59 1.59
N TRP A 99 -6.51 -0.71 2.28
CA TRP A 99 -6.85 0.71 2.39
C TRP A 99 -6.92 1.35 1.00
N ASP A 100 -5.88 1.18 0.18
CA ASP A 100 -5.83 1.74 -1.17
C ASP A 100 -6.90 1.13 -2.10
N PHE A 101 -7.21 -0.15 -1.93
CA PHE A 101 -8.30 -0.80 -2.67
C PHE A 101 -9.66 -0.19 -2.32
N VAL A 102 -9.92 0.13 -1.04
CA VAL A 102 -11.14 0.83 -0.63
C VAL A 102 -11.20 2.22 -1.27
N HIS A 103 -10.09 2.95 -1.33
CA HIS A 103 -10.01 4.26 -2.02
C HIS A 103 -10.36 4.17 -3.51
N GLU A 104 -9.89 3.14 -4.21
CA GLU A 104 -10.15 2.94 -5.65
C GLU A 104 -11.63 2.66 -5.93
N PHE A 105 -12.27 1.87 -5.05
CA PHE A 105 -13.65 1.41 -5.25
C PHE A 105 -14.69 2.13 -4.40
N GLN A 106 -14.33 3.20 -3.70
CA GLN A 106 -15.24 3.96 -2.82
C GLN A 106 -16.53 4.43 -3.53
N GLN A 107 -16.46 4.79 -4.81
CA GLN A 107 -17.62 5.23 -5.60
C GLN A 107 -18.61 4.06 -5.86
N PRO A 108 -18.17 2.89 -6.35
CA PRO A 108 -18.99 1.67 -6.36
C PRO A 108 -19.43 1.15 -4.98
N LEU A 109 -18.59 1.30 -3.94
CA LEU A 109 -18.80 0.75 -2.59
C LEU A 109 -19.56 1.69 -1.64
N HIS A 110 -19.96 2.87 -2.12
CA HIS A 110 -20.60 3.93 -1.32
C HIS A 110 -21.91 3.46 -0.64
N SER A 111 -22.56 2.43 -1.18
CA SER A 111 -23.75 1.81 -0.58
C SER A 111 -23.47 0.95 0.66
N MET A 112 -22.22 0.52 0.86
CA MET A 112 -21.79 -0.32 1.98
C MET A 112 -20.94 0.43 3.02
N LEU A 113 -20.25 1.51 2.61
CA LEU A 113 -19.43 2.35 3.48
C LEU A 113 -20.16 3.66 3.77
N SER A 114 -20.94 3.69 4.84
CA SER A 114 -21.61 4.91 5.31
C SER A 114 -20.59 6.01 5.67
N ASN A 115 -20.70 7.20 5.07
CA ASN A 115 -20.09 8.46 5.52
C ASN A 115 -18.55 8.52 5.68
N THR A 116 -17.78 7.63 5.06
CA THR A 116 -16.32 7.82 4.97
C THR A 116 -15.99 8.62 3.72
N ASP A 117 -15.95 9.95 3.85
CA ASP A 117 -15.29 10.80 2.87
C ASP A 117 -13.79 10.51 2.93
N LEU A 118 -13.31 9.73 1.96
CA LEU A 118 -11.91 9.42 1.75
C LEU A 118 -11.36 10.29 0.63
N VAL A 119 -10.07 10.59 0.67
CA VAL A 119 -9.45 11.36 -0.41
C VAL A 119 -9.51 10.57 -1.73
N SER A 120 -9.71 11.25 -2.85
CA SER A 120 -9.54 10.61 -4.16
C SER A 120 -8.06 10.27 -4.39
N ILE A 121 -7.81 9.11 -5.01
CA ILE A 121 -6.48 8.67 -5.43
C ILE A 121 -6.42 8.55 -6.96
N PRO A 122 -5.23 8.57 -7.59
CA PRO A 122 -5.10 8.34 -9.02
C PRO A 122 -5.69 7.00 -9.44
N LEU A 123 -6.43 6.98 -10.55
CA LEU A 123 -7.07 5.77 -11.06
C LEU A 123 -6.04 4.66 -11.34
N GLY A 124 -6.28 3.47 -10.80
CA GLY A 124 -5.41 2.30 -10.87
C GLY A 124 -4.35 2.23 -9.76
N TYR A 125 -4.18 3.29 -8.97
CA TYR A 125 -3.25 3.32 -7.84
C TYR A 125 -3.63 2.25 -6.80
N GLY A 126 -4.91 2.11 -6.47
CA GLY A 126 -5.32 1.13 -5.47
C GLY A 126 -5.16 -0.33 -5.91
N VAL A 127 -5.33 -0.60 -7.20
CA VAL A 127 -5.05 -1.92 -7.79
C VAL A 127 -3.56 -2.22 -7.72
N PHE A 128 -2.72 -1.24 -8.09
CA PHE A 128 -1.27 -1.38 -8.04
C PHE A 128 -0.79 -1.69 -6.62
N CYS A 129 -1.18 -0.87 -5.65
CA CYS A 129 -0.76 -1.02 -4.26
C CYS A 129 -1.23 -2.35 -3.67
N LEU A 130 -2.49 -2.75 -3.89
CA LEU A 130 -2.99 -4.04 -3.41
C LEU A 130 -2.15 -5.21 -3.92
N VAL A 131 -1.87 -5.27 -5.22
CA VAL A 131 -1.10 -6.36 -5.81
C VAL A 131 0.34 -6.34 -5.30
N PHE A 132 0.98 -5.17 -5.29
CA PHE A 132 2.34 -5.01 -4.81
C PHE A 132 2.46 -5.43 -3.34
N ASP A 133 1.59 -4.92 -2.47
CA ASP A 133 1.65 -5.14 -1.04
C ASP A 133 1.39 -6.60 -0.66
N LEU A 134 0.45 -7.28 -1.34
CA LEU A 134 0.20 -8.70 -1.12
C LEU A 134 1.41 -9.56 -1.50
N ILE A 135 2.09 -9.23 -2.61
CA ILE A 135 3.30 -9.95 -3.03
C ILE A 135 4.43 -9.74 -2.02
N ILE A 136 4.62 -8.50 -1.58
CA ILE A 136 5.61 -8.14 -0.56
C ILE A 136 5.30 -8.84 0.77
N ALA A 137 4.03 -8.90 1.19
CA ALA A 137 3.61 -9.63 2.39
C ALA A 137 3.86 -11.15 2.30
N VAL A 138 3.56 -11.76 1.14
CA VAL A 138 3.89 -13.18 0.88
C VAL A 138 5.41 -13.38 0.91
N TYR A 139 6.17 -12.47 0.29
CA TYR A 139 7.62 -12.50 0.32
C TYR A 139 8.15 -12.48 1.77
N PHE A 140 7.69 -11.55 2.61
CA PHE A 140 8.07 -11.49 4.02
C PHE A 140 7.75 -12.78 4.76
N TYR A 141 6.59 -13.37 4.51
CA TYR A 141 6.24 -14.65 5.10
C TYR A 141 7.24 -15.74 4.70
N THR A 142 7.66 -15.81 3.44
CA THR A 142 8.67 -16.78 2.98
C THR A 142 10.06 -16.49 3.53
N ARG A 143 10.41 -15.22 3.74
CA ARG A 143 11.75 -14.76 4.17
C ARG A 143 11.92 -14.66 5.69
N ARG A 144 10.83 -14.79 6.46
CA ARG A 144 10.80 -14.53 7.92
C ARG A 144 11.88 -15.23 8.75
N LYS A 145 12.30 -16.44 8.36
CA LYS A 145 13.33 -17.22 9.08
C LYS A 145 14.76 -16.70 8.86
N VAL A 146 14.95 -15.88 7.84
CA VAL A 146 16.25 -15.30 7.46
C VAL A 146 16.42 -13.91 8.09
N TRP A 147 15.32 -13.27 8.51
CA TRP A 147 15.28 -11.95 9.16
C TRP A 147 15.06 -12.04 10.69
N SER A 148 15.03 -13.25 11.25
CA SER A 148 14.75 -13.53 12.66
C SER A 148 16.02 -13.80 13.45
#